data_AF-A0AAW1YAT3-F1
#
_entry.id   AF-A0AAW1YAT3-F1
#
_cell.length_a   1.000
_cell.length_b   1.000
_cell.length_c   1.000
_cell.angle_alpha   90.00
_cell.angle_beta   90.00
_cell.angle_gamma   90.00
#
_symmetry.space_group_name_H-M   'P 1'
#
loop_
_entity.id
_entity.type
_entity.pdbx_description
1 polymer ?
#
loop_
_entity_poly.entity_id
_entity_poly.type
_entity_poly.pdbx_seq_one_letter_code
_entity_poly.pdbx_strand_id
1 'polypeptide(L)'
;MAANCHRNTVYSIIRYLDGANLAGAARSVERQSGMFFNFNYFQECFISGNLDDAENYLSGFTKVDDNSFSTLVFFEIRWHKFILALDQNERQRARKILREELRTFQRFHYYLTANGTELLGMDNFRDGLEEEYKDLAKARVTTMEVVRNNLEANPLLKGKIVYDTPTVNFGFSDLVHPPTPFPTVVIIPAPTAARSGEPDQIPAPAPALPHVSLHGPMKLDFCSCFQGTNVKLIHKRDN
;
A
#
# COMPACT_ATOMS: atom_id res chain seq x y z
N MET A 1 29.56 17.88 -9.04
CA MET A 1 30.18 16.55 -8.85
C MET A 1 29.81 15.86 -7.52
N ALA A 2 29.39 16.57 -6.47
CA ALA A 2 29.03 15.97 -5.17
C ALA A 2 27.69 15.16 -5.15
N ALA A 3 26.68 15.54 -5.94
CA ALA A 3 25.40 14.82 -5.94
C ALA A 3 25.51 13.35 -6.39
N ASN A 4 26.48 13.05 -7.28
CA ASN A 4 26.75 11.67 -7.71
C ASN A 4 27.49 10.86 -6.64
N CYS A 5 28.27 11.48 -5.74
CA CYS A 5 28.94 10.70 -4.69
C CYS A 5 27.94 10.21 -3.65
N HIS A 6 27.01 11.06 -3.20
CA HIS A 6 26.01 10.68 -2.21
C HIS A 6 25.07 9.58 -2.71
N ARG A 7 24.52 9.72 -3.93
CA ARG A 7 23.66 8.70 -4.55
C ARG A 7 24.39 7.36 -4.72
N ASN A 8 25.65 7.39 -5.15
CA ASN A 8 26.47 6.19 -5.29
C ASN A 8 26.77 5.54 -3.93
N THR A 9 27.06 6.33 -2.89
CA THR A 9 27.26 5.82 -1.53
C THR A 9 26.02 5.12 -1.00
N VAL A 10 24.84 5.72 -1.15
CA VAL A 10 23.56 5.10 -0.74
C VAL A 10 23.34 3.79 -1.50
N TYR A 11 23.61 3.76 -2.80
CA TYR A 11 23.52 2.55 -3.61
C TYR A 11 24.47 1.44 -3.13
N SER A 12 25.72 1.78 -2.81
CA SER A 12 26.69 0.84 -2.25
C SER A 12 26.24 0.27 -0.90
N ILE A 13 25.63 1.09 -0.05
CA ILE A 13 25.06 0.65 1.23
C ILE A 13 23.92 -0.33 1.00
N ILE A 14 22.97 0.00 0.12
CA ILE A 14 21.83 -0.89 -0.20
C ILE A 14 22.34 -2.25 -0.69
N ARG A 15 23.31 -2.26 -1.61
CA ARG A 15 23.92 -3.50 -2.12
C ARG A 15 24.65 -4.31 -1.06
N TYR A 16 25.33 -3.65 -0.13
CA TYR A 16 25.97 -4.33 0.99
C TYR A 16 24.93 -5.00 1.89
N LEU A 17 23.84 -4.29 2.21
CA LEU A 17 22.76 -4.82 3.05
C LEU A 17 22.06 -6.01 2.39
N ASP A 18 21.76 -5.93 1.09
CA ASP A 18 21.19 -7.06 0.34
C ASP A 18 22.17 -8.25 0.31
N GLY A 19 23.47 -8.02 0.07
CA GLY A 19 24.50 -9.07 0.09
C GLY A 19 24.73 -9.71 1.46
N ALA A 20 24.52 -8.96 2.54
CA ALA A 20 24.59 -9.44 3.92
C ALA A 20 23.27 -10.09 4.40
N ASN A 21 22.29 -10.27 3.52
CA ASN A 21 20.95 -10.79 3.82
C ASN A 21 20.17 -9.94 4.84
N LEU A 22 20.39 -8.63 4.83
CA LEU A 22 19.73 -7.63 5.68
C LEU A 22 18.66 -6.85 4.88
N ALA A 23 17.79 -7.58 4.17
CA ALA A 23 16.81 -7.00 3.25
C ALA A 23 15.91 -5.94 3.91
N GLY A 24 15.45 -6.16 5.14
CA GLY A 24 14.64 -5.16 5.87
C GLY A 24 15.36 -3.83 6.08
N ALA A 25 16.66 -3.87 6.35
CA ALA A 25 17.48 -2.66 6.46
C ALA A 25 17.67 -2.00 5.08
N ALA A 26 17.88 -2.79 4.03
CA ALA A 26 17.98 -2.28 2.66
C ALA A 26 16.71 -1.54 2.23
N ARG A 27 15.53 -2.14 2.41
CA ARG A 27 14.23 -1.51 2.11
C ARG A 27 13.99 -0.25 2.95
N SER A 28 14.45 -0.23 4.20
CA SER A 28 14.37 0.95 5.06
C SER A 28 15.23 2.11 4.54
N VAL A 29 16.47 1.84 4.09
CA VAL A 29 17.35 2.84 3.48
C VAL A 29 16.78 3.36 2.16
N GLU A 30 16.25 2.47 1.32
CA GLU A 30 15.56 2.84 0.08
C GLU A 30 14.40 3.81 0.34
N ARG A 31 13.50 3.42 1.25
CA ARG A 31 12.33 4.23 1.63
C ARG A 31 12.72 5.57 2.23
N GLN A 32 13.66 5.60 3.18
CA GLN A 32 14.04 6.83 3.87
C GLN A 32 14.85 7.78 2.98
N SER A 33 15.68 7.23 2.08
CA SER A 33 16.43 8.06 1.12
C SER A 33 15.56 8.55 -0.04
N GLY A 34 14.53 7.80 -0.42
CA GLY A 34 13.65 8.12 -1.55
C GLY A 34 14.37 8.13 -2.91
N MET A 35 15.56 7.50 -2.99
CA MET A 35 16.45 7.56 -4.17
C MET A 35 16.34 6.36 -5.10
N PHE A 36 16.07 5.18 -4.55
CA PHE A 36 16.03 3.91 -5.28
C PHE A 36 14.77 3.16 -4.89
N PHE A 37 13.89 2.94 -5.86
CA PHE A 37 12.64 2.21 -5.68
C PHE A 37 12.84 0.79 -6.18
N ASN A 38 13.05 -0.15 -5.27
CA ASN A 38 13.03 -1.58 -5.58
C ASN A 38 11.63 -2.03 -6.00
N PHE A 39 11.46 -2.28 -7.30
CA PHE A 39 10.17 -2.66 -7.87
C PHE A 39 9.78 -4.09 -7.51
N ASN A 40 10.73 -5.02 -7.46
CA ASN A 40 10.46 -6.43 -7.14
C ASN A 40 9.89 -6.58 -5.73
N TYR A 41 10.48 -5.87 -4.75
CA TYR A 41 9.96 -5.88 -3.39
C TYR A 41 8.54 -5.33 -3.32
N PHE A 42 8.28 -4.18 -3.93
CA PHE A 42 6.94 -3.60 -3.96
C PHE A 42 5.93 -4.54 -4.63
N GLN A 43 6.31 -5.14 -5.77
CA GLN A 43 5.49 -6.11 -6.49
C GLN A 43 5.19 -7.35 -5.64
N GLU A 44 6.18 -7.89 -4.94
CA GLU A 44 6.00 -9.03 -4.05
C GLU A 44 5.03 -8.70 -2.91
N CYS A 45 5.21 -7.56 -2.24
CA CYS A 45 4.28 -7.09 -1.21
C CYS A 45 2.85 -6.96 -1.75
N PHE A 46 2.67 -6.39 -2.94
CA PHE A 46 1.36 -6.21 -3.54
C PHE A 46 0.70 -7.56 -3.88
N ILE A 47 1.39 -8.44 -4.60
CA ILE A 47 0.84 -9.73 -5.05
C ILE A 47 0.59 -10.68 -3.86
N SER A 48 1.48 -10.69 -2.86
CA SER A 48 1.30 -11.51 -1.65
C SER A 48 0.15 -11.02 -0.76
N GLY A 49 -0.33 -9.80 -0.95
CA GLY A 49 -1.39 -9.19 -0.13
C GLY A 49 -0.86 -8.44 1.11
N ASN A 50 0.46 -8.28 1.26
CA ASN A 50 1.10 -7.43 2.26
C ASN A 50 1.01 -5.95 1.88
N LEU A 51 -0.22 -5.47 1.75
CA LEU A 51 -0.54 -4.15 1.20
C LEU A 51 -0.19 -2.99 2.13
N ASP A 52 -0.21 -3.22 3.45
CA ASP A 52 0.25 -2.23 4.43
C ASP A 52 1.76 -1.95 4.24
N ASP A 53 2.57 -2.97 3.99
CA ASP A 53 3.99 -2.82 3.69
C ASP A 53 4.23 -2.14 2.33
N ALA A 54 3.45 -2.50 1.31
CA ALA A 54 3.50 -1.87 0.00
C ALA A 54 3.18 -0.35 0.10
N GLU A 55 2.13 0.02 0.83
CA GLU A 55 1.74 1.42 1.06
C GLU A 55 2.83 2.19 1.83
N ASN A 56 3.31 1.59 2.92
CA ASN A 56 4.35 2.18 3.75
C ASN A 56 5.65 2.39 2.97
N TYR A 57 6.04 1.42 2.13
CA TYR A 57 7.20 1.55 1.26
C TYR A 57 7.04 2.66 0.21
N LEU A 58 5.89 2.70 -0.48
CA LEU A 58 5.58 3.73 -1.47
C LEU A 58 5.60 5.15 -0.88
N SER A 59 5.17 5.31 0.38
CA SER A 59 5.15 6.60 1.08
C SER A 59 6.53 7.29 1.19
N GLY A 60 7.63 6.55 1.04
CA GLY A 60 8.98 7.12 1.00
C GLY A 60 9.31 7.88 -0.30
N PHE A 61 8.51 7.71 -1.34
CA PHE A 61 8.79 8.23 -2.68
C PHE A 61 7.76 9.22 -3.19
N THR A 62 6.51 9.07 -2.76
CA THR A 62 5.38 9.91 -3.19
C THR A 62 4.25 9.89 -2.15
N LYS A 63 3.40 10.90 -2.18
CA LYS A 63 2.17 11.03 -1.38
C LYS A 63 0.93 10.84 -2.26
N VAL A 64 -0.21 10.62 -1.60
CA VAL A 64 -1.50 10.36 -2.25
C VAL A 64 -1.90 11.49 -3.20
N ASP A 65 -1.56 12.74 -2.88
CA ASP A 65 -1.98 13.97 -3.54
C ASP A 65 -0.89 14.64 -4.40
N ASP A 66 0.29 14.03 -4.54
CA ASP A 66 1.40 14.62 -5.29
C ASP A 66 1.12 14.69 -6.81
N ASN A 67 0.47 13.66 -7.38
CA ASN A 67 0.03 13.63 -8.78
C ASN A 67 -1.00 12.50 -9.02
N SER A 68 -1.64 12.53 -10.19
CA SER A 68 -2.68 11.55 -10.57
C SER A 68 -2.19 10.11 -10.58
N PHE A 69 -0.96 9.84 -11.03
CA PHE A 69 -0.39 8.50 -11.01
C PHE A 69 -0.22 7.98 -9.58
N SER A 70 0.25 8.83 -8.67
CA SER A 70 0.39 8.50 -7.25
C SER A 70 -0.98 8.25 -6.61
N THR A 71 -1.96 9.13 -6.86
CA THR A 71 -3.33 8.94 -6.41
C THR A 71 -3.89 7.59 -6.84
N LEU A 72 -3.67 7.18 -8.09
CA LEU A 72 -4.14 5.89 -8.61
C LEU A 72 -3.48 4.71 -7.91
N VAL A 73 -2.15 4.71 -7.76
CA VAL A 73 -1.45 3.60 -7.08
C VAL A 73 -1.90 3.46 -5.62
N PHE A 74 -2.05 4.56 -4.89
CA PHE A 74 -2.57 4.50 -3.51
C PHE A 74 -4.03 4.02 -3.44
N PHE A 75 -4.85 4.40 -4.41
CA PHE A 75 -6.22 3.90 -4.52
C PHE A 75 -6.23 2.38 -4.68
N GLU A 76 -5.46 1.84 -5.63
CA GLU A 76 -5.40 0.40 -5.89
C GLU A 76 -4.97 -0.42 -4.67
N ILE A 77 -3.94 0.06 -3.94
CA ILE A 77 -3.47 -0.58 -2.70
C ILE A 77 -4.60 -0.61 -1.67
N ARG A 78 -5.23 0.54 -1.39
CA ARG A 78 -6.28 0.66 -0.35
C ARG A 78 -7.57 -0.05 -0.73
N TRP A 79 -7.89 -0.12 -2.01
CA TRP A 79 -9.01 -0.90 -2.51
C TRP A 79 -8.78 -2.40 -2.27
N HIS A 80 -7.61 -2.92 -2.62
CA HIS A 80 -7.28 -4.31 -2.33
C HIS A 80 -7.22 -4.60 -0.82
N LYS A 81 -6.79 -3.65 0.02
CA LYS A 81 -6.87 -3.79 1.50
C LYS A 81 -8.32 -3.96 1.95
N PHE A 82 -9.23 -3.15 1.40
CA PHE A 82 -10.66 -3.23 1.69
C PHE A 82 -11.23 -4.61 1.30
N ILE A 83 -10.96 -5.08 0.08
CA ILE A 83 -11.46 -6.37 -0.41
C ILE A 83 -10.87 -7.55 0.37
N LEU A 84 -9.57 -7.52 0.69
CA LEU A 84 -8.95 -8.58 1.52
C LEU A 84 -9.52 -8.60 2.95
N ALA A 85 -9.82 -7.45 3.54
CA ALA A 85 -10.47 -7.40 4.84
C ALA A 85 -11.89 -7.99 4.79
N LEU A 86 -12.63 -7.81 3.69
CA LEU A 86 -13.91 -8.49 3.48
C LEU A 86 -13.73 -10.01 3.34
N ASP A 87 -12.71 -10.46 2.60
CA ASP A 87 -12.40 -11.87 2.40
C ASP A 87 -12.04 -12.60 3.70
N GLN A 88 -11.30 -11.93 4.57
CA GLN A 88 -10.95 -12.42 5.91
C GLN A 88 -12.09 -12.29 6.92
N ASN A 89 -13.28 -11.85 6.49
CA ASN A 89 -14.44 -11.57 7.33
C ASN A 89 -14.18 -10.50 8.41
N GLU A 90 -13.17 -9.64 8.22
CA GLU A 90 -12.80 -8.53 9.10
C GLU A 90 -13.64 -7.28 8.80
N ARG A 91 -14.98 -7.40 8.88
CA ARG A 91 -15.93 -6.32 8.48
C ARG A 91 -15.68 -4.99 9.17
N GLN A 92 -15.20 -4.99 10.43
CA GLN A 92 -14.86 -3.74 11.13
C GLN A 92 -13.62 -3.05 10.54
N ARG A 93 -12.61 -3.83 10.14
CA ARG A 93 -11.42 -3.32 9.46
C ARG A 93 -11.79 -2.81 8.07
N ALA A 94 -12.59 -3.55 7.30
CA ALA A 94 -13.08 -3.12 6.00
C ALA A 94 -13.85 -1.78 6.09
N ARG A 95 -14.74 -1.64 7.09
CA ARG A 95 -15.46 -0.39 7.35
C ARG A 95 -14.52 0.76 7.70
N LYS A 96 -13.47 0.51 8.49
CA LYS A 96 -12.45 1.50 8.83
C LYS A 96 -11.71 1.98 7.57
N ILE A 97 -11.22 1.04 6.76
CA ILE A 97 -10.53 1.34 5.49
C ILE A 97 -11.46 2.17 4.57
N LEU A 98 -12.72 1.79 4.44
CA LEU A 98 -13.68 2.52 3.59
C LEU A 98 -13.87 3.99 4.04
N ARG A 99 -13.99 4.22 5.35
CA ARG A 99 -14.28 5.55 5.92
C ARG A 99 -13.06 6.45 6.04
N GLU A 100 -11.89 5.88 6.34
CA GLU A 100 -10.68 6.62 6.68
C GLU A 100 -9.71 6.68 5.51
N GLU A 101 -9.46 5.56 4.84
CA GLU A 101 -8.42 5.45 3.83
C GLU A 101 -8.94 5.69 2.41
N LEU A 102 -10.15 5.20 2.10
CA LEU A 102 -10.76 5.31 0.76
C LEU A 102 -11.54 6.61 0.55
N ARG A 103 -11.96 7.28 1.63
CA ARG A 103 -12.77 8.51 1.55
C ARG A 103 -12.09 9.63 0.75
N THR A 104 -10.76 9.74 0.81
CA THR A 104 -10.00 10.75 0.05
C THR A 104 -10.12 10.63 -1.47
N PHE A 105 -10.56 9.46 -1.98
CA PHE A 105 -10.74 9.20 -3.40
C PHE A 105 -12.18 9.42 -3.88
N GLN A 106 -13.13 9.71 -2.97
CA GLN A 106 -14.54 9.93 -3.34
C GLN A 106 -14.73 11.07 -4.35
N ARG A 107 -13.84 12.07 -4.35
CA ARG A 107 -13.83 13.15 -5.35
C ARG A 107 -13.55 12.66 -6.79
N PHE A 108 -12.92 11.51 -6.94
CA PHE A 108 -12.62 10.88 -8.22
C PHE A 108 -13.59 9.73 -8.53
N HIS A 109 -14.12 9.09 -7.49
CA HIS A 109 -15.07 7.97 -7.59
C HIS A 109 -16.33 8.27 -6.79
N TYR A 110 -17.31 8.91 -7.43
CA TYR A 110 -18.53 9.39 -6.76
C TYR A 110 -19.29 8.29 -6.00
N TYR A 111 -19.37 7.08 -6.59
CA TYR A 111 -20.08 5.94 -5.99
C TYR A 111 -19.22 5.06 -5.08
N LEU A 112 -17.96 5.42 -4.80
CA LEU A 112 -17.03 4.59 -4.02
C LEU A 112 -17.59 4.19 -2.64
N THR A 113 -18.11 5.17 -1.89
CA THR A 113 -18.65 4.91 -0.55
C THR A 113 -19.95 4.13 -0.60
N ALA A 114 -20.82 4.40 -1.59
CA ALA A 114 -22.07 3.67 -1.76
C ALA A 114 -21.80 2.21 -2.07
N ASN A 115 -20.95 1.94 -3.07
CA ASN A 115 -20.65 0.59 -3.53
C ASN A 115 -19.83 -0.18 -2.48
N GLY A 116 -18.89 0.48 -1.80
CA GLY A 116 -18.19 -0.13 -0.65
C GLY A 116 -19.12 -0.47 0.51
N THR A 117 -20.15 0.35 0.77
CA THR A 117 -21.14 0.08 1.81
C THR A 117 -22.07 -1.07 1.43
N GLU A 118 -22.43 -1.19 0.16
CA GLU A 118 -23.18 -2.32 -0.37
C GLU A 118 -22.39 -3.62 -0.19
N LEU A 119 -21.11 -3.65 -0.60
CA LEU A 119 -20.23 -4.82 -0.43
C LEU A 119 -20.08 -5.22 1.05
N LEU A 120 -20.04 -4.26 1.98
CA LEU A 120 -20.01 -4.52 3.42
C LEU A 120 -21.28 -5.21 3.94
N GLY A 121 -22.43 -4.94 3.32
CA GLY A 121 -23.73 -5.46 3.72
C GLY A 121 -24.08 -6.82 3.12
N MET A 122 -23.33 -7.28 2.12
CA MET A 122 -23.55 -8.58 1.48
C MET A 122 -23.08 -9.74 2.35
N ASP A 123 -23.79 -10.86 2.29
CA ASP A 123 -23.39 -12.12 2.92
C ASP A 123 -22.13 -12.69 2.24
N ASN A 124 -22.14 -12.69 0.90
CA ASN A 124 -21.00 -13.01 0.05
C ASN A 124 -20.66 -11.80 -0.83
N PHE A 125 -19.64 -11.03 -0.44
CA PHE A 125 -19.23 -9.83 -1.18
C PHE A 125 -18.75 -10.12 -2.61
N ARG A 126 -18.33 -11.37 -2.92
CA ARG A 126 -17.90 -11.76 -4.28
C ARG A 126 -19.02 -11.67 -5.31
N ASP A 127 -20.28 -11.75 -4.89
CA ASP A 127 -21.43 -11.63 -5.79
C ASP A 127 -21.62 -10.18 -6.28
N GLY A 128 -21.12 -9.20 -5.51
CA GLY A 128 -21.08 -7.80 -5.89
C GLY A 128 -19.81 -7.39 -6.65
N LEU A 129 -18.84 -8.29 -6.83
CA LEU A 129 -17.60 -8.04 -7.56
C LEU A 129 -17.73 -8.47 -9.02
N GLU A 130 -16.96 -7.80 -9.88
CA GLU A 130 -16.80 -8.22 -11.28
C GLU A 130 -16.12 -9.59 -11.36
N GLU A 131 -16.34 -10.32 -12.46
CA GLU A 131 -15.75 -11.66 -12.66
C GLU A 131 -14.23 -11.68 -12.46
N GLU A 132 -13.54 -10.61 -12.87
CA GLU A 132 -12.09 -10.44 -12.73
C GLU A 132 -11.64 -10.37 -11.27
N TYR A 133 -12.50 -9.92 -10.37
CA TYR A 133 -12.25 -9.74 -8.94
C TYR A 133 -12.78 -10.88 -8.07
N LYS A 134 -13.38 -11.93 -8.64
CA LYS A 134 -13.82 -13.10 -7.86
C LYS A 134 -12.64 -13.93 -7.33
N ASP A 135 -11.58 -14.03 -8.12
CA ASP A 135 -10.28 -14.56 -7.71
C ASP A 135 -9.37 -13.40 -7.32
N LEU A 136 -9.23 -13.19 -6.01
CA LEU A 136 -8.46 -12.08 -5.46
C LEU A 136 -6.95 -12.21 -5.73
N ALA A 137 -6.42 -13.42 -5.85
CA ALA A 137 -5.01 -13.62 -6.15
C ALA A 137 -4.73 -13.23 -7.61
N LYS A 138 -5.58 -13.67 -8.53
CA LYS A 138 -5.51 -13.29 -9.94
C LYS A 138 -5.73 -11.79 -10.12
N ALA A 139 -6.72 -11.22 -9.44
CA ALA A 139 -7.00 -9.78 -9.48
C ALA A 139 -5.76 -8.95 -9.11
N ARG A 140 -5.04 -9.31 -8.04
CA ARG A 140 -3.80 -8.61 -7.65
C ARG A 140 -2.71 -8.70 -8.72
N VAL A 141 -2.54 -9.85 -9.36
CA VAL A 141 -1.56 -10.00 -10.45
C VAL A 141 -1.92 -9.13 -11.65
N THR A 142 -3.20 -9.09 -12.03
CA THR A 142 -3.69 -8.24 -13.12
C THR A 142 -3.55 -6.76 -12.78
N THR A 143 -3.99 -6.33 -11.59
CA THR A 143 -3.85 -4.94 -11.15
C THR A 143 -2.39 -4.50 -11.04
N MET A 144 -1.47 -5.41 -10.71
CA MET A 144 -0.05 -5.09 -10.64
C MET A 144 0.51 -4.56 -11.96
N GLU A 145 0.01 -5.03 -13.11
CA GLU A 145 0.42 -4.48 -14.41
C GLU A 145 -0.01 -3.01 -14.56
N VAL A 146 -1.24 -2.68 -14.17
CA VAL A 146 -1.76 -1.31 -14.16
C VAL A 146 -0.95 -0.43 -13.19
N VAL A 147 -0.65 -0.95 -12.00
CA VAL A 147 0.14 -0.23 -11.00
C VAL A 147 1.57 -0.01 -11.49
N ARG A 148 2.21 -1.00 -12.14
CA ARG A 148 3.53 -0.85 -12.76
C ARG A 148 3.54 0.29 -13.77
N ASN A 149 2.58 0.33 -14.68
CA ASN A 149 2.47 1.37 -15.70
C ASN A 149 2.35 2.77 -15.07
N ASN A 150 1.57 2.88 -13.98
CA ASN A 150 1.43 4.14 -13.25
C ASN A 150 2.70 4.54 -12.49
N LEU A 151 3.43 3.59 -11.90
CA LEU A 151 4.72 3.85 -11.26
C LEU A 151 5.76 4.34 -12.28
N GLU A 152 5.85 3.69 -13.45
CA GLU A 152 6.77 4.05 -14.53
C GLU A 152 6.45 5.42 -15.14
N ALA A 153 5.17 5.76 -15.28
CA ALA A 153 4.70 7.05 -15.76
C ALA A 153 4.85 8.18 -14.72
N ASN A 154 5.06 7.86 -13.44
CA ASN A 154 5.10 8.84 -12.37
C ASN A 154 6.40 9.69 -12.43
N PRO A 155 6.30 11.02 -12.59
CA PRO A 155 7.47 11.89 -12.69
C PRO A 155 8.36 11.87 -11.44
N LEU A 156 7.81 11.58 -10.25
CA LEU A 156 8.58 11.51 -9.00
C LEU A 156 9.42 10.23 -8.87
N LEU A 157 9.08 9.19 -9.63
CA LEU A 157 9.78 7.91 -9.66
C LEU A 157 10.74 7.78 -10.86
N LYS A 158 10.71 8.75 -11.78
CA LYS A 158 11.57 8.75 -12.96
C LYS A 158 13.05 8.65 -12.58
N GLY A 159 13.72 7.60 -13.07
CA GLY A 159 15.14 7.33 -12.80
C GLY A 159 15.43 6.77 -11.40
N LYS A 160 14.40 6.44 -10.61
CA LYS A 160 14.53 5.81 -9.30
C LYS A 160 14.18 4.32 -9.30
N ILE A 161 13.33 3.87 -10.22
CA ILE A 161 12.87 2.48 -10.28
C ILE A 161 14.04 1.55 -10.64
N VAL A 162 14.22 0.51 -9.83
CA VAL A 162 15.23 -0.53 -9.99
C VAL A 162 14.52 -1.88 -10.05
N TYR A 163 14.70 -2.60 -11.16
CA TYR A 163 14.13 -3.94 -11.41
C TYR A 163 15.10 -5.07 -11.08
N ASP A 164 16.40 -4.79 -11.10
CA ASP A 164 17.41 -5.78 -10.76
C ASP A 164 17.81 -5.62 -9.30
N THR A 165 17.53 -6.63 -8.49
CA THR A 165 18.41 -6.94 -7.35
C THR A 165 19.50 -7.84 -7.92
N PRO A 166 20.69 -7.35 -8.28
CA PRO A 166 21.76 -8.25 -8.59
C PRO A 166 21.99 -9.08 -7.32
N THR A 167 21.80 -10.40 -7.43
CA THR A 167 22.25 -11.35 -6.41
C THR A 167 23.77 -11.32 -6.46
N VAL A 168 24.36 -10.29 -5.86
CA VAL A 168 25.80 -10.20 -5.79
C VAL A 168 26.18 -11.09 -4.62
N ASN A 169 26.64 -12.29 -4.95
CA ASN A 169 27.57 -13.01 -4.10
C ASN A 169 28.84 -12.16 -4.01
N PHE A 170 28.79 -11.07 -3.24
CA PHE A 170 30.01 -10.43 -2.81
C PHE A 170 30.70 -11.48 -1.94
N GLY A 171 31.94 -11.83 -2.29
CA GLY A 171 32.81 -12.68 -1.47
C GLY A 171 33.20 -12.01 -0.14
N PHE A 172 32.21 -11.54 0.62
CA PHE A 172 32.33 -11.08 2.00
C PHE A 172 32.15 -12.24 2.98
N SER A 173 32.60 -13.44 2.61
CA SER A 173 32.71 -14.57 3.54
C SER A 173 33.54 -14.21 4.78
N ASP A 174 34.32 -13.12 4.72
CA ASP A 174 35.22 -12.67 5.79
C ASP A 174 34.71 -11.48 6.63
N LEU A 175 33.54 -10.88 6.34
CA LEU A 175 32.99 -9.77 7.16
C LEU A 175 31.73 -10.12 7.96
N VAL A 176 31.18 -11.33 7.80
CA VAL A 176 30.11 -11.83 8.67
C VAL A 176 30.75 -12.39 9.94
N HIS A 177 31.25 -11.52 10.81
CA HIS A 177 31.37 -11.90 12.21
C HIS A 177 29.96 -11.97 12.81
N PRO A 178 29.62 -13.03 13.57
CA PRO A 178 28.34 -13.10 14.26
C PRO A 178 28.18 -11.85 15.13
N PRO A 179 26.96 -11.27 15.23
CA PRO A 179 26.71 -10.14 16.11
C PRO A 179 27.17 -10.52 17.52
N THR A 180 28.13 -9.77 18.05
CA THR A 180 28.51 -9.91 19.45
C THR A 180 27.24 -9.71 20.29
N PRO A 181 26.94 -10.60 21.26
CA PRO A 181 25.76 -10.43 22.09
C PRO A 181 25.84 -9.07 22.79
N PHE A 182 24.81 -8.26 22.62
CA PHE A 182 24.68 -6.99 23.34
C PHE A 182 24.80 -7.26 24.85
N PRO A 183 25.56 -6.44 25.62
CA PRO A 183 25.59 -6.58 27.06
C PRO A 183 24.18 -6.38 27.61
N THR A 184 23.70 -7.38 28.37
CA THR A 184 22.39 -7.38 29.01
C THR A 184 22.24 -6.11 29.85
N VAL A 185 21.33 -5.22 29.45
CA VAL A 185 20.91 -4.08 30.27
C VAL A 185 20.15 -4.64 31.47
N VAL A 186 20.73 -4.49 32.66
CA VAL A 186 20.07 -4.78 33.93
C VAL A 186 18.94 -3.77 34.11
N ILE A 187 17.70 -4.23 33.97
CA ILE A 187 16.51 -3.42 34.24
C ILE A 187 16.38 -3.28 35.76
N ILE A 188 16.59 -2.07 36.27
CA ILE A 188 16.31 -1.70 37.65
C ILE A 188 14.79 -1.48 37.78
N PRO A 189 14.09 -2.16 38.69
CA PRO A 189 12.65 -1.95 38.87
C PRO A 189 12.37 -0.61 39.57
N ALA A 190 11.44 0.16 39.02
CA ALA A 190 10.93 1.39 39.62
C ALA A 190 9.98 1.09 40.80
N PRO A 191 9.94 1.95 41.84
CA PRO A 191 9.14 1.72 43.03
C PRO A 191 7.64 1.96 42.77
N THR A 192 6.84 1.05 43.30
CA THR A 192 5.39 0.96 43.30
C THR A 192 4.75 2.15 44.05
N ALA A 193 3.92 2.94 43.38
CA ALA A 193 3.06 3.94 44.03
C ALA A 193 1.60 3.48 43.99
N ALA A 194 0.98 3.52 45.17
CA ALA A 194 -0.34 2.98 45.47
C ALA A 194 -1.49 3.83 44.91
N ARG A 195 -2.56 3.10 44.59
CA ARG A 195 -3.87 3.50 44.07
C ARG A 195 -4.72 4.19 45.15
N SER A 196 -5.39 5.29 44.80
CA SER A 196 -6.61 5.75 45.49
C SER A 196 -7.50 6.53 44.51
N GLY A 197 -8.82 6.27 44.56
CA GLY A 197 -9.83 6.97 43.75
C GLY A 197 -11.02 6.08 43.37
N GLU A 198 -12.13 6.26 44.09
CA GLU A 198 -13.46 5.64 43.93
C GLU A 198 -14.28 6.25 42.74
N PRO A 199 -15.47 5.70 42.41
CA PRO A 199 -16.05 5.68 41.08
C PRO A 199 -17.04 6.81 40.80
N ASP A 200 -17.29 7.12 39.52
CA ASP A 200 -18.62 7.62 39.13
C ASP A 200 -18.95 7.45 37.64
N GLN A 201 -20.14 6.89 37.44
CA GLN A 201 -21.17 7.16 36.43
C GLN A 201 -20.95 6.92 34.92
N ILE A 202 -21.74 5.95 34.45
CA ILE A 202 -22.21 5.72 33.08
C ILE A 202 -23.24 6.78 32.69
N PRO A 203 -23.28 7.23 31.42
CA PRO A 203 -24.55 7.45 30.76
C PRO A 203 -24.74 6.58 29.50
N ALA A 204 -25.97 6.14 29.35
CA ALA A 204 -26.53 5.27 28.31
C ALA A 204 -26.67 5.97 26.93
N PRO A 205 -27.01 5.24 25.86
CA PRO A 205 -26.89 5.67 24.47
C PRO A 205 -28.17 6.32 23.92
N ALA A 206 -28.05 7.10 22.83
CA ALA A 206 -29.18 7.61 22.05
C ALA A 206 -28.78 7.81 20.56
N PRO A 207 -29.71 7.99 19.62
CA PRO A 207 -30.50 6.93 18.98
C PRO A 207 -30.26 6.83 17.46
N ALA A 208 -30.69 5.70 16.88
CA ALA A 208 -30.65 5.41 15.44
C ALA A 208 -31.79 6.08 14.66
N LEU A 209 -31.52 6.51 13.41
CA LEU A 209 -32.48 6.87 12.35
C LEU A 209 -31.80 6.71 10.96
N PRO A 210 -32.55 6.64 9.84
CA PRO A 210 -33.27 5.46 9.36
C PRO A 210 -32.69 4.93 8.03
N HIS A 211 -32.96 3.66 7.76
CA HIS A 211 -32.69 2.98 6.49
C HIS A 211 -33.52 3.60 5.35
N VAL A 212 -32.89 3.93 4.23
CA VAL A 212 -33.58 4.15 2.95
C VAL A 212 -32.93 3.22 1.92
N SER A 213 -33.68 2.21 1.51
CA SER A 213 -33.35 1.30 0.40
C SER A 213 -33.44 2.03 -0.92
N LEU A 214 -32.41 1.91 -1.76
CA LEU A 214 -32.54 2.00 -3.21
C LEU A 214 -31.70 0.87 -3.83
N HIS A 215 -32.43 -0.12 -4.34
CA HIS A 215 -31.94 -1.26 -5.09
C HIS A 215 -31.53 -0.83 -6.52
N GLY A 216 -30.41 -1.35 -7.01
CA GLY A 216 -30.06 -1.43 -8.43
C GLY A 216 -28.64 -1.98 -8.62
N PRO A 217 -28.41 -3.04 -9.41
CA PRO A 217 -27.11 -3.70 -9.48
C PRO A 217 -26.10 -2.83 -10.24
N MET A 218 -25.17 -2.21 -9.51
CA MET A 218 -24.16 -1.32 -10.08
C MET A 218 -22.84 -2.10 -10.26
N LYS A 219 -22.54 -2.50 -11.51
CA LYS A 219 -21.27 -3.15 -11.87
C LYS A 219 -20.13 -2.13 -11.74
N LEU A 220 -19.09 -2.53 -11.01
CA LEU A 220 -18.00 -1.67 -10.57
C LEU A 220 -16.82 -1.71 -11.54
N ASP A 221 -16.96 -0.94 -12.61
CA ASP A 221 -15.97 -0.79 -13.67
C ASP A 221 -14.82 0.13 -13.20
N PHE A 222 -13.97 -0.35 -12.29
CA PHE A 222 -12.92 0.47 -11.68
C PHE A 222 -11.72 0.70 -12.62
N CYS A 223 -11.48 -0.20 -13.58
CA CYS A 223 -10.39 -0.12 -14.54
C CYS A 223 -10.62 0.97 -15.60
N SER A 224 -11.88 1.31 -15.90
CA SER A 224 -12.25 2.26 -16.95
C SER A 224 -12.28 3.73 -16.51
N CYS A 225 -12.28 4.04 -15.20
CA CYS A 225 -12.35 5.43 -14.71
C CYS A 225 -11.08 6.27 -14.92
N PHE A 226 -9.90 5.66 -15.17
CA PHE A 226 -8.64 6.41 -15.36
C PHE A 226 -8.02 6.29 -16.75
N GLN A 227 -8.65 5.57 -17.69
CA GLN A 227 -8.23 5.57 -19.11
C GLN A 227 -8.47 6.92 -19.83
N GLY A 228 -9.01 7.92 -19.12
CA GLY A 228 -9.39 9.23 -19.66
C GLY A 228 -8.28 10.28 -19.80
N THR A 229 -7.01 9.99 -19.53
CA THR A 229 -5.94 11.01 -19.65
C THR A 229 -4.69 10.53 -20.40
N ASN A 230 -4.67 10.91 -21.70
CA ASN A 230 -3.60 10.89 -22.72
C ASN A 230 -3.29 9.51 -23.35
N VAL A 231 -3.52 9.27 -24.65
CA VAL A 231 -2.99 10.00 -25.82
C VAL A 231 -3.97 9.90 -27.01
N LYS A 232 -4.39 11.06 -27.54
CA LYS A 232 -4.95 11.18 -28.89
C LYS A 232 -3.84 10.87 -29.91
N LEU A 233 -3.76 9.65 -30.42
CA LEU A 233 -3.20 9.43 -31.76
C LEU A 233 -4.34 9.57 -32.76
N ILE A 234 -4.53 10.81 -33.21
CA ILE A 234 -5.32 11.11 -34.38
C ILE A 234 -4.48 10.70 -35.58
N HIS A 235 -4.77 9.55 -36.18
CA HIS A 235 -4.71 9.45 -37.63
C HIS A 235 -6.08 9.11 -38.18
N LYS A 236 -6.65 10.19 -38.71
CA LYS A 236 -7.88 10.36 -39.47
C LYS A 236 -8.08 9.18 -40.45
N ARG A 237 -9.27 8.58 -40.42
CA ARG A 237 -9.83 7.89 -41.59
C ARG A 237 -10.06 8.94 -42.68
N ASP A 238 -9.59 8.66 -43.88
CA ASP A 238 -10.29 9.05 -45.10
C ASP A 238 -10.46 7.77 -45.94
N ASN A 239 -11.70 7.56 -46.39
CA ASN A 239 -12.33 6.43 -47.11
C ASN A 239 -12.74 5.18 -46.31
#